data_AF-A0A1I2GHW5-F1
#
_entry.id   AF-A0A1I2GHW5-F1
#
_cell.length_a   1.000
_cell.length_b   1.000
_cell.length_c   1.000
_cell.angle_alpha   90.00
_cell.angle_beta   90.00
_cell.angle_gamma   90.00
#
_symmetry.space_group_name_H-M   'P 1'
#
loop_
_entity.id
_entity.type
_entity.pdbx_description
1 polymer ?
#
loop_
_entity_poly.entity_id
_entity_poly.type
_entity_poly.pdbx_seq_one_letter_code
_entity_poly.pdbx_strand_id
1 'polypeptide(L)'
;MEYTVYLDAHNTSNYQHRFVLADQHNVEKGFAGGMLTNNGGETFFYLEFILIKSEADRQSDSRLGTKLLKEVESFAKDNGMDYISGEFGNYELYKSPEEAEKALTNFYGKNGYQFRHFPNSIKFFKKIN
;
A
#
# COMPACT_ATOMS: atom_id res chain seq x y z
N MET A 1 3.23 -21.73 -2.06
CA MET A 1 3.62 -20.98 -3.27
C MET A 1 4.52 -19.86 -2.81
N GLU A 2 5.69 -19.70 -3.43
CA GLU A 2 6.60 -18.60 -3.09
C GLU A 2 6.23 -17.34 -3.87
N TYR A 3 6.33 -16.18 -3.21
CA TYR A 3 6.06 -14.87 -3.80
C TYR A 3 7.22 -13.94 -3.51
N THR A 4 7.54 -13.07 -4.45
CA THR A 4 8.59 -12.06 -4.33
C THR A 4 8.00 -10.68 -4.58
N VAL A 5 8.54 -9.68 -3.89
CA VAL A 5 8.21 -8.28 -4.14
C VAL A 5 9.45 -7.58 -4.69
N TYR A 6 9.29 -6.78 -5.73
CA TYR A 6 10.38 -5.99 -6.30
C TYR A 6 9.89 -4.61 -6.75
N LEU A 7 10.80 -3.63 -6.81
CA LEU A 7 10.55 -2.31 -7.37
C LEU A 7 10.57 -2.41 -8.91
N ASP A 8 9.49 -1.99 -9.56
CA ASP A 8 9.35 -1.97 -11.02
C ASP A 8 10.02 -0.73 -11.60
N ALA A 9 11.25 -0.90 -12.07
CA ALA A 9 12.06 0.17 -12.65
C ALA A 9 11.47 0.81 -13.92
N HIS A 10 10.56 0.12 -14.64
CA HIS A 10 9.99 0.62 -15.89
C HIS A 10 8.79 1.56 -15.67
N ASN A 11 8.10 1.41 -14.54
CA ASN A 11 6.98 2.27 -14.13
C ASN A 11 7.33 3.18 -12.95
N THR A 12 8.63 3.32 -12.67
CA THR A 12 9.14 4.22 -11.64
C THR A 12 9.68 5.48 -12.32
N SER A 13 9.18 6.64 -11.91
CA SER A 13 9.77 7.95 -12.24
C SER A 13 10.50 8.50 -11.01
N ASN A 14 11.12 9.68 -11.12
CA ASN A 14 11.84 10.31 -10.00
C ASN A 14 10.96 10.54 -8.75
N TYR A 15 9.63 10.49 -8.90
CA TYR A 15 8.71 10.71 -7.79
C TYR A 15 7.71 9.56 -7.60
N GLN A 16 7.30 8.86 -8.65
CA GLN A 16 6.36 7.74 -8.55
C GLN A 16 7.08 6.41 -8.54
N HIS A 17 6.74 5.55 -7.59
CA HIS A 17 7.34 4.24 -7.39
C HIS A 17 6.26 3.16 -7.45
N ARG A 18 6.58 2.05 -8.11
CA ARG A 18 5.68 0.89 -8.21
C ARG A 18 6.37 -0.36 -7.72
N PHE A 19 5.72 -1.08 -6.83
CA PHE A 19 6.16 -2.36 -6.27
C PHE A 19 5.28 -3.46 -6.83
N VAL A 20 5.89 -4.54 -7.30
CA VAL A 20 5.18 -5.68 -7.88
C VAL A 20 5.35 -6.88 -6.98
N LEU A 21 4.23 -7.52 -6.64
CA LEU A 21 4.19 -8.86 -6.06
C LEU A 21 4.03 -9.86 -7.20
N ALA A 22 5.02 -10.72 -7.40
CA ALA A 22 4.98 -11.78 -8.40
C ALA A 22 5.07 -13.17 -7.75
N ASP A 23 4.51 -14.17 -8.42
CA ASP A 23 4.73 -15.56 -8.08
C ASP A 23 6.11 -16.05 -8.58
N GLN A 24 6.44 -17.31 -8.28
CA GLN A 24 7.68 -17.97 -8.71
C GLN A 24 7.90 -18.04 -10.23
N HIS A 25 6.87 -17.77 -11.05
CA HIS A 25 6.96 -17.72 -12.52
C HIS A 25 7.04 -16.28 -13.04
N ASN A 26 7.29 -15.31 -12.16
CA ASN A 26 7.27 -13.87 -12.44
C ASN A 26 5.92 -13.36 -12.94
N VAL A 27 4.83 -14.05 -12.63
CA VAL A 27 3.47 -13.56 -12.95
C VAL A 27 3.05 -12.59 -11.86
N GLU A 28 2.73 -11.36 -12.26
CA GLU A 28 2.22 -10.34 -11.35
C GLU A 28 0.87 -10.75 -10.71
N LYS A 29 0.85 -10.80 -9.38
CA LYS A 29 -0.33 -11.11 -8.56
C LYS A 29 -0.88 -9.90 -7.82
N GLY A 30 -0.05 -8.88 -7.62
CA GLY A 30 -0.45 -7.66 -6.94
C GLY A 30 0.58 -6.57 -7.15
N PHE A 31 0.22 -5.36 -6.73
CA PHE A 31 1.12 -4.22 -6.80
C PHE A 31 0.76 -3.19 -5.74
N ALA A 32 1.73 -2.37 -5.38
CA ALA A 32 1.55 -1.16 -4.60
C ALA A 32 2.24 0.00 -5.31
N GLY A 33 1.79 1.23 -5.08
CA GLY A 33 2.44 2.38 -5.68
C GLY A 33 2.07 3.68 -5.02
N GLY A 34 2.95 4.66 -5.20
CA GLY A 34 2.90 5.92 -4.51
C GLY A 34 4.10 6.79 -4.81
N MET A 35 4.30 7.83 -4.01
CA MET A 35 5.35 8.82 -4.26
C MET A 35 6.05 9.32 -2.99
N LEU A 36 7.34 9.60 -3.11
CA LEU A 36 8.09 10.32 -2.09
C LEU A 36 7.65 11.80 -2.10
N THR A 37 7.20 12.30 -0.95
CA THR A 37 6.66 13.66 -0.79
C THR A 37 7.36 14.39 0.35
N ASN A 38 7.48 15.70 0.19
CA ASN A 38 7.79 16.62 1.27
C ASN A 38 6.71 17.70 1.30
N ASN A 39 6.03 17.86 2.44
CA ASN A 39 5.05 18.92 2.64
C ASN A 39 5.33 19.65 3.95
N GLY A 40 5.70 20.92 3.88
CA GLY A 40 5.90 21.75 5.07
C GLY A 40 6.99 21.25 6.02
N GLY A 41 7.98 20.49 5.51
CA GLY A 41 9.06 19.92 6.32
C GLY A 41 8.79 18.49 6.82
N GLU A 42 7.59 17.96 6.62
CA GLU A 42 7.29 16.55 6.87
C GLU A 42 7.63 15.72 5.62
N THR A 43 8.50 14.73 5.78
CA THR A 43 8.85 13.79 4.72
C THR A 43 8.02 12.52 4.84
N PHE A 44 7.34 12.11 3.78
CA PHE A 44 6.53 10.91 3.79
C PHE A 44 6.42 10.28 2.41
N PHE A 45 6.22 8.97 2.38
CA PHE A 45 5.77 8.28 1.19
C PHE A 45 4.24 8.31 1.15
N TYR A 46 3.67 8.91 0.11
CA TYR A 46 2.23 8.90 -0.15
C TYR A 46 1.86 7.63 -0.92
N LEU A 47 1.21 6.67 -0.25
CA LEU A 47 0.70 5.43 -0.82
C LEU A 47 -0.64 5.70 -1.53
N GLU A 48 -0.63 5.64 -2.85
CA GLU A 48 -1.82 5.85 -3.69
C GLU A 48 -2.69 4.58 -3.79
N PHE A 49 -2.05 3.43 -3.98
CA PHE A 49 -2.75 2.17 -4.17
C PHE A 49 -1.96 0.97 -3.64
N ILE A 50 -2.70 -0.04 -3.19
CA ILE A 50 -2.20 -1.38 -2.89
C ILE A 50 -3.28 -2.39 -3.25
N LEU A 51 -2.93 -3.39 -4.05
CA LEU A 51 -3.89 -4.34 -4.60
C LEU A 51 -3.27 -5.73 -4.76
N ILE A 52 -4.02 -6.75 -4.35
CA ILE A 52 -3.85 -8.14 -4.80
C ILE A 52 -4.93 -8.40 -5.84
N LYS A 53 -4.56 -8.71 -7.09
CA LYS A 53 -5.48 -8.76 -8.24
C LYS A 53 -6.55 -9.84 -8.10
N SER A 54 -6.11 -11.08 -7.81
CA SER A 54 -7.00 -12.25 -7.79
C SER A 54 -7.63 -12.45 -6.42
N GLU A 55 -8.93 -12.75 -6.42
CA GLU A 55 -9.64 -13.18 -5.20
C GLU A 55 -9.06 -14.49 -4.65
N ALA A 56 -8.73 -15.43 -5.53
CA ALA A 56 -8.13 -16.70 -5.13
C ALA A 56 -6.80 -16.48 -4.41
N ASP A 57 -5.96 -15.54 -4.89
CA ASP A 57 -4.69 -15.20 -4.21
C ASP A 57 -4.96 -14.58 -2.84
N ARG A 58 -5.91 -13.62 -2.75
CA ARG A 58 -6.33 -13.00 -1.48
C ARG A 58 -6.79 -14.03 -0.44
N GLN A 59 -7.53 -15.04 -0.88
CA GLN A 59 -8.03 -16.12 -0.01
C GLN A 59 -6.95 -17.15 0.33
N SER A 60 -6.04 -17.44 -0.60
CA SER A 60 -4.99 -18.45 -0.41
C SER A 60 -3.90 -18.02 0.57
N ASP A 61 -3.51 -16.74 0.56
CA ASP A 61 -2.59 -16.17 1.54
C ASP A 61 -2.97 -14.72 1.88
N SER A 62 -3.65 -14.57 3.00
CA SER A 62 -4.08 -13.26 3.51
C SER A 62 -2.93 -12.30 3.84
N ARG A 63 -1.67 -12.77 3.87
CA ARG A 63 -0.49 -11.97 4.20
C ARG A 63 0.12 -11.28 2.99
N LEU A 64 -0.31 -11.58 1.77
CA LEU A 64 0.29 -11.00 0.54
C LEU A 64 0.23 -9.48 0.51
N GLY A 65 -0.91 -8.89 0.93
CA GLY A 65 -1.04 -7.44 1.06
C GLY A 65 -0.09 -6.86 2.10
N THR A 66 0.07 -7.53 3.25
CA THR A 66 1.04 -7.13 4.28
C THR A 66 2.47 -7.23 3.75
N LYS A 67 2.81 -8.27 2.99
CA LYS A 67 4.14 -8.42 2.39
C LYS A 67 4.47 -7.24 1.46
N LEU A 68 3.56 -6.88 0.56
CA LEU A 68 3.69 -5.68 -0.28
C LEU A 68 3.88 -4.41 0.56
N LEU A 69 3.03 -4.22 1.57
CA LEU A 69 3.06 -3.03 2.42
C LEU A 69 4.39 -2.89 3.18
N LYS A 70 4.96 -4.00 3.66
CA LYS A 70 6.25 -4.00 4.37
C LYS A 70 7.43 -3.60 3.49
N GLU A 71 7.38 -3.96 2.22
CA GLU A 71 8.41 -3.56 1.26
C GLU A 71 8.31 -2.07 0.92
N VAL A 72 7.09 -1.54 0.81
CA VAL A 72 6.87 -0.09 0.71
C VAL A 72 7.39 0.63 1.97
N GLU A 73 7.08 0.13 3.17
CA GLU A 73 7.57 0.68 4.43
C GLU A 73 9.11 0.69 4.48
N SER A 74 9.77 -0.40 4.09
CA SER A 74 11.24 -0.49 4.05
C SER A 74 11.82 0.50 3.04
N PHE A 75 11.29 0.52 1.81
CA PHE A 75 11.75 1.44 0.79
C PHE A 75 11.64 2.91 1.23
N ALA A 76 10.50 3.30 1.79
CA ALA A 76 10.30 4.68 2.26
C ALA A 76 11.29 5.03 3.38
N LYS A 77 11.52 4.09 4.31
CA LYS A 77 12.50 4.25 5.39
C LYS A 77 13.92 4.44 4.85
N ASP A 78 14.33 3.60 3.91
CA ASP A 78 15.66 3.64 3.28
C ASP A 78 15.88 4.93 2.47
N ASN A 79 14.79 5.58 2.03
CA ASN A 79 14.81 6.90 1.38
C ASN A 79 14.63 8.06 2.36
N GLY A 80 14.73 7.82 3.67
CA GLY A 80 14.72 8.87 4.70
C GLY A 80 13.35 9.48 4.97
N MET A 81 12.26 8.79 4.63
CA MET A 81 10.91 9.26 4.94
C MET A 81 10.54 8.98 6.38
N ASP A 82 9.85 9.92 7.03
CA ASP A 82 9.42 9.77 8.43
C ASP A 82 8.13 8.95 8.57
N TYR A 83 7.26 9.00 7.55
CA TYR A 83 5.93 8.38 7.56
C TYR A 83 5.59 7.69 6.24
N ILE A 84 4.67 6.72 6.32
CA ILE A 84 3.77 6.37 5.21
C ILE A 84 2.45 7.06 5.46
N SER A 85 1.87 7.69 4.44
CA SER A 85 0.50 8.20 4.48
C SER A 85 -0.25 7.84 3.21
N GLY A 86 -1.57 7.80 3.26
CA GLY A 86 -2.40 7.67 2.07
C GLY A 86 -3.85 7.98 2.41
N GLU A 87 -4.71 7.83 1.42
CA GLU A 87 -6.14 8.01 1.55
C GLU A 87 -6.84 6.75 1.03
N PHE A 88 -7.98 6.39 1.63
CA PHE A 88 -8.80 5.34 1.05
C PHE A 88 -9.34 5.83 -0.30
N GLY A 89 -8.68 5.40 -1.37
CA GLY A 89 -9.07 5.62 -2.74
C GLY A 89 -9.61 4.35 -3.36
N ASN A 90 -10.69 4.50 -4.12
CA ASN A 90 -11.30 3.47 -4.96
C ASN A 90 -11.96 2.28 -4.23
N TYR A 91 -13.29 2.35 -4.11
CA TYR A 91 -14.13 1.31 -3.50
C TYR A 91 -14.63 0.26 -4.51
N GLU A 92 -14.15 0.26 -5.77
CA GLU A 92 -14.63 -0.60 -6.86
C GLU A 92 -14.59 -2.11 -6.57
N LEU A 93 -13.76 -2.55 -5.63
CA LEU A 93 -13.63 -3.96 -5.24
C LEU A 93 -14.61 -4.39 -4.13
N TYR A 94 -15.40 -3.47 -3.61
CA TYR A 94 -16.31 -3.68 -2.48
C TYR A 94 -17.74 -3.38 -2.90
N LYS A 95 -18.72 -4.03 -2.27
CA LYS A 95 -20.13 -3.86 -2.63
C LYS A 95 -20.70 -2.55 -2.13
N SER A 96 -20.10 -1.97 -1.09
CA SER A 96 -20.47 -0.66 -0.57
C SER A 96 -19.26 0.07 0.05
N PRO A 97 -19.34 1.41 0.21
CA PRO A 97 -18.33 2.18 0.92
C PRO A 97 -18.10 1.69 2.36
N GLU A 98 -19.13 1.27 3.09
CA GLU A 98 -18.98 0.77 4.47
C GLU A 98 -18.20 -0.55 4.52
N GLU A 99 -18.44 -1.45 3.56
CA GLU A 99 -17.69 -2.70 3.45
C GLU A 99 -16.21 -2.41 3.18
N ALA A 100 -15.95 -1.46 2.28
CA ALA A 100 -14.59 -1.04 1.95
C ALA A 100 -13.88 -0.40 3.14
N GLU A 101 -14.52 0.55 3.82
CA GLU A 101 -13.95 1.20 5.01
C GLU A 101 -13.63 0.14 6.07
N LYS A 102 -14.54 -0.79 6.35
CA LYS A 102 -14.31 -1.87 7.32
C LYS A 102 -13.14 -2.77 6.89
N ALA A 103 -13.06 -3.15 5.63
CA ALA A 103 -11.97 -4.00 5.15
C ALA A 103 -10.62 -3.28 5.20
N LEU A 104 -10.55 -2.03 4.74
CA LEU A 104 -9.34 -1.23 4.68
C LEU A 104 -8.87 -0.84 6.09
N THR A 105 -9.75 -0.38 6.97
CA THR A 105 -9.39 -0.10 8.38
C THR A 105 -8.85 -1.34 9.09
N ASN A 106 -9.45 -2.51 8.87
CA ASN A 106 -8.92 -3.76 9.41
C ASN A 106 -7.55 -4.12 8.84
N PHE A 107 -7.36 -4.00 7.53
CA PHE A 107 -6.07 -4.29 6.89
C PHE A 107 -4.96 -3.37 7.39
N TYR A 108 -5.16 -2.05 7.29
CA TYR A 108 -4.17 -1.06 7.71
C TYR A 108 -3.96 -1.08 9.24
N GLY A 109 -5.02 -1.27 10.02
CA GLY A 109 -4.96 -1.32 11.49
C GLY A 109 -4.13 -2.50 11.99
N LYS A 110 -4.30 -3.68 11.39
CA LYS A 110 -3.45 -4.85 11.65
C LYS A 110 -1.97 -4.61 11.33
N ASN A 111 -1.67 -3.68 10.42
CA ASN A 111 -0.31 -3.29 10.04
C ASN A 111 0.23 -2.10 10.86
N GLY A 112 -0.52 -1.62 11.86
CA GLY A 112 -0.11 -0.56 12.79
C GLY A 112 -0.36 0.86 12.28
N TYR A 113 -1.23 1.03 11.30
CA TYR A 113 -1.62 2.36 10.82
C TYR A 113 -2.70 2.98 11.70
N GLN A 114 -2.64 4.29 11.81
CA GLN A 114 -3.65 5.14 12.44
C GLN A 114 -4.52 5.78 11.36
N PHE A 115 -5.73 6.18 11.75
CA PHE A 115 -6.75 6.73 10.85
C PHE A 115 -7.16 8.13 11.29
N ARG A 116 -7.48 8.97 10.31
CA ARG A 116 -8.11 10.28 10.53
C ARG A 116 -9.26 10.45 9.54
N HIS A 117 -10.45 10.63 10.07
CA HIS A 117 -11.67 10.87 9.31
C HIS A 117 -11.80 12.36 8.95
N PHE A 118 -12.10 12.61 7.68
CA PHE A 118 -12.48 13.91 7.12
C PHE A 118 -13.90 13.78 6.55
N PRO A 119 -14.62 14.90 6.30
CA PRO A 119 -16.01 14.86 5.84
C PRO A 119 -16.28 13.95 4.64
N ASN A 120 -15.31 13.81 3.72
CA ASN A 120 -15.45 13.04 2.48
C ASN A 120 -14.35 11.98 2.28
N SER A 121 -13.46 11.78 3.26
CA SER A 121 -12.37 10.83 3.09
C SER A 121 -11.78 10.33 4.41
N ILE A 122 -11.08 9.21 4.34
CA ILE A 122 -10.35 8.65 5.48
C ILE A 122 -8.90 8.57 5.07
N LYS A 123 -8.06 9.28 5.81
CA LYS A 123 -6.61 9.19 5.65
C LYS A 123 -6.06 8.18 6.62
N PHE A 124 -5.07 7.43 6.18
CA PHE A 124 -4.27 6.55 7.01
C PHE A 124 -2.83 7.03 7.05
N PHE A 125 -2.16 6.79 8.16
CA PHE A 125 -0.76 7.14 8.31
C PHE A 125 -0.07 6.24 9.33
N LYS A 126 1.25 6.11 9.20
CA LYS A 126 2.10 5.36 10.11
C LYS A 126 3.50 5.97 10.13
N LYS A 127 4.03 6.20 11.33
CA LYS A 127 5.43 6.58 11.51
C LYS A 127 6.33 5.36 11.29
N ILE A 128 7.42 5.54 10.55
CA ILE A 128 8.35 4.44 10.17
C ILE A 128 9.81 4.68 10.62
N ASN A 129 10.11 5.87 11.16
CA ASN A 129 11.38 6.26 11.78
C ASN A 129 11.22 6.71 13.24
#